data_AF-A0A850B9B8-F1
#
_entry.id   AF-A0A850B9B8-F1
#
_cell.length_a   1.000
_cell.length_b   1.000
_cell.length_c   1.000
_cell.angle_alpha   90.00
_cell.angle_beta   90.00
_cell.angle_gamma   90.00
#
_symmetry.space_group_name_H-M   'P 1'
#
loop_
_entity.id
_entity.type
_entity.pdbx_description
1 polymer ?
#
loop_
_entity_poly.entity_id
_entity_poly.type
_entity_poly.pdbx_seq_one_letter_code
_entity_poly.pdbx_strand_id
1 'polypeptide(L)'
;MKRNASQQGISLIEVLVVMVVLTIGILSAVRLFPVGFFINKQTEARTLASRLAAQELGRYSTASATLMDAVLPAVIVPDASSPTGYYIRVDKDVTPDDLGTPSSTPPGVDPYYVSGINRIRWIRGETVRIPNPSPLGGGVRGSVYVLNSGPAFDYPGLDANNVPIDSIVVTGAPLRRRAQSSDDPNGPYVRNNTEYAIDYDSGLVGFAAAPYDRVFKVTYSYYGAGGEVMTVAAAQIGVAASPYPVWQPIYPPQGRDIVPGSETISRAFVRVPYPPSFSSDPYEYSLLPRSAMVAPFATVGVLIFNPIGRDHIERSAYGNTPLTARIDYNVLDWHIIREDRSLPGSAPYKVRLTLKNIKQAGEYESDQRKYTGIWRSADAPQVSVLIYNLATGEEVPASAYTVDCREGMVTFSDAFGDAYRSRNESPVFRFYYKAHNDWGVQVQKAASKYTMSIGNTSNLGYGDFYLGGGASGGQATRMYFPLMEAGKSVSIRELWYYSLNSLTNTVTLRKATNGTYRINADPSGFESLGFGPMTWLDLQDNHHSVTDQAVGWALDQPVVVVRGVEGLSFKVRVVWNGGSSVTRSGGANVSNLRWRRNDLDTFLTRSSN
;
A
#
# COMPACT_ATOMS: atom_id res chain seq x y z
N MET A 1 -1.05 68.06 -52.27
CA MET A 1 -0.79 66.61 -52.33
C MET A 1 -1.33 65.95 -51.08
N LYS A 2 -2.47 65.25 -51.15
CA LYS A 2 -2.93 64.28 -50.16
C LYS A 2 -3.30 63.01 -50.92
N ARG A 3 -2.54 61.93 -50.73
CA ARG A 3 -2.85 60.59 -51.26
C ARG A 3 -3.73 59.89 -50.23
N ASN A 4 -4.97 59.60 -50.61
CA ASN A 4 -5.81 58.65 -49.88
C ASN A 4 -5.36 57.23 -50.24
N ALA A 5 -4.95 56.46 -49.24
CA ALA A 5 -4.69 55.03 -49.40
C ALA A 5 -6.04 54.29 -49.37
N SER A 6 -6.37 53.58 -50.45
CA SER A 6 -7.48 52.64 -50.47
C SER A 6 -7.08 51.36 -49.73
N GLN A 7 -7.71 51.09 -48.59
CA GLN A 7 -7.72 49.75 -47.98
C GLN A 7 -8.54 48.83 -48.89
N GLN A 8 -7.89 47.90 -49.58
CA GLN A 8 -8.57 46.80 -50.27
C GLN A 8 -8.86 45.70 -49.25
N GLY A 9 -10.14 45.34 -49.14
CA GLY A 9 -10.60 44.24 -48.28
C GLY A 9 -10.13 42.89 -48.80
N ILE A 10 -9.64 42.06 -47.89
CA ILE A 10 -9.17 40.70 -48.15
C ILE A 10 -10.36 39.86 -48.67
N SER A 11 -10.20 39.27 -49.85
CA SER A 11 -11.20 38.42 -50.48
C SER A 11 -11.35 37.09 -49.74
N LEU A 12 -12.58 36.64 -49.49
CA LEU A 12 -12.90 35.37 -48.84
C LEU A 12 -12.21 34.16 -49.52
N ILE A 13 -12.07 34.22 -50.85
CA ILE A 13 -11.42 33.19 -51.66
C ILE A 13 -9.92 33.10 -51.34
N GLU A 14 -9.27 34.25 -51.12
CA GLU A 14 -7.84 34.32 -50.81
C GLU A 14 -7.55 33.71 -49.42
N VAL A 15 -8.42 33.98 -48.44
CA VAL A 15 -8.36 33.33 -47.11
C VAL A 15 -8.56 31.82 -47.22
N LEU A 16 -9.51 31.38 -48.07
CA LEU A 16 -9.83 29.96 -48.22
C LEU A 16 -8.71 29.19 -48.92
N VAL A 17 -8.09 29.77 -49.95
CA VAL A 17 -6.91 29.20 -50.63
C VAL A 17 -5.72 29.10 -49.67
N VAL A 18 -5.46 30.15 -48.88
CA VAL A 18 -4.41 30.12 -47.86
C VAL A 18 -4.68 29.03 -46.82
N MET A 19 -5.94 28.86 -46.38
CA MET A 19 -6.33 27.80 -45.46
C MET A 19 -6.09 26.39 -46.05
N VAL A 20 -6.45 26.17 -47.32
CA VAL A 20 -6.26 24.87 -47.98
C VAL A 20 -4.76 24.56 -48.16
N VAL A 21 -3.96 25.52 -48.63
CA VAL A 21 -2.51 25.34 -48.78
C VAL A 21 -1.85 25.08 -47.42
N LEU A 22 -2.24 25.81 -46.37
CA LEU A 22 -1.77 25.58 -45.01
C LEU A 22 -2.14 24.17 -44.53
N THR A 23 -3.38 23.73 -44.77
CA THR A 23 -3.86 22.40 -44.36
C THR A 23 -3.09 21.28 -45.06
N ILE A 24 -2.84 21.41 -46.37
CA ILE A 24 -2.02 20.46 -47.14
C ILE A 24 -0.56 20.46 -46.65
N GLY A 25 0.00 21.63 -46.34
CA GLY A 25 1.34 21.77 -45.79
C GLY A 25 1.48 21.07 -44.42
N ILE A 26 0.53 21.27 -43.51
CA ILE A 26 0.51 20.60 -42.20
C ILE A 26 0.35 19.08 -42.38
N LEU A 27 -0.58 18.62 -43.22
CA LEU A 27 -0.78 17.18 -43.47
C LEU A 27 0.46 16.52 -44.08
N SER A 28 1.18 17.23 -44.95
CA SER A 28 2.42 16.74 -45.55
C SER A 28 3.53 16.60 -44.51
N ALA A 29 3.71 17.60 -43.63
CA ALA A 29 4.68 17.52 -42.53
C ALA A 29 4.36 16.38 -41.53
N VAL A 30 3.08 16.18 -41.19
CA VAL A 30 2.62 15.08 -40.33
C VAL A 30 2.91 13.71 -40.96
N ARG A 31 2.76 13.58 -42.29
CA ARG A 31 3.09 12.33 -43.02
C ARG A 31 4.59 12.09 -43.19
N LEU A 32 5.41 13.15 -43.25
CA LEU A 32 6.85 13.03 -43.48
C LEU A 32 7.63 12.69 -42.20
N PHE A 33 7.12 13.09 -41.03
CA PHE A 33 7.78 12.85 -39.72
C PHE A 33 6.94 12.11 -38.66
N PRO A 34 6.18 11.04 -39.00
CA PRO A 34 5.35 10.35 -38.02
C PRO A 34 6.18 9.77 -36.86
N VAL A 35 7.37 9.24 -37.17
CA VAL A 35 8.29 8.64 -36.18
C VAL A 35 8.80 9.66 -35.17
N GLY A 36 9.08 10.90 -35.59
CA GLY A 36 9.59 11.96 -34.71
C GLY A 36 8.59 12.37 -33.63
N PHE A 37 7.30 12.44 -33.97
CA PHE A 37 6.24 12.74 -33.00
C PHE A 37 6.07 11.64 -31.96
N PHE A 38 6.20 10.36 -32.34
CA PHE A 38 6.12 9.24 -31.39
C PHE A 38 7.30 9.22 -30.42
N ILE A 39 8.53 9.49 -30.90
CA ILE A 39 9.71 9.58 -30.04
C ILE A 39 9.56 10.73 -29.04
N ASN A 40 9.12 11.92 -29.50
CA ASN A 40 8.92 13.06 -28.61
C ASN A 40 7.86 12.79 -27.52
N LYS A 41 6.73 12.16 -27.88
CA LYS A 41 5.71 11.75 -26.90
C LYS A 41 6.24 10.71 -25.91
N GLN A 42 7.07 9.76 -26.37
CA GLN A 42 7.65 8.76 -25.49
C GLN A 42 8.67 9.37 -24.52
N THR A 43 9.47 10.33 -24.98
CA THR A 43 10.42 11.07 -24.14
C THR A 43 9.70 11.98 -23.15
N GLU A 44 8.63 12.67 -23.55
CA GLU A 44 7.77 13.45 -22.65
C GLU A 44 7.18 12.54 -21.56
N ALA A 45 6.57 11.41 -21.95
CA ALA A 45 6.01 10.45 -21.01
C ALA A 45 7.07 9.92 -20.02
N ARG A 46 8.25 9.52 -20.49
CA ARG A 46 9.34 9.08 -19.59
C ARG A 46 9.77 10.19 -18.63
N THR A 47 9.85 11.43 -19.11
CA THR A 47 10.23 12.57 -18.26
C THR A 47 9.18 12.83 -17.17
N LEU A 48 7.89 12.77 -17.52
CA LEU A 48 6.79 12.89 -16.57
C LEU A 48 6.80 11.72 -15.56
N ALA A 49 7.03 10.49 -16.02
CA ALA A 49 7.12 9.31 -15.18
C ALA A 49 8.26 9.43 -14.16
N SER A 50 9.45 9.87 -14.58
CA SER A 50 10.58 10.11 -13.67
C SER A 50 10.29 11.21 -12.66
N ARG A 51 9.58 12.28 -13.05
CA ARG A 51 9.19 13.35 -12.13
C ARG A 51 8.20 12.86 -11.07
N LEU A 52 7.17 12.11 -11.49
CA LEU A 52 6.21 11.50 -10.56
C LEU A 52 6.90 10.54 -9.58
N ALA A 53 7.77 9.66 -10.10
CA ALA A 53 8.52 8.72 -9.27
C ALA A 53 9.39 9.43 -8.23
N ALA A 54 10.13 10.46 -8.64
CA ALA A 54 10.99 11.24 -7.76
C ALA A 54 10.20 12.04 -6.71
N GLN A 55 9.06 12.62 -7.08
CA GLN A 55 8.20 13.35 -6.15
C GLN A 55 7.62 12.42 -5.09
N GLU A 56 7.10 11.27 -5.49
CA GLU A 56 6.55 10.29 -4.56
C GLU A 56 7.63 9.71 -3.65
N LEU A 57 8.81 9.40 -4.19
CA LEU A 57 9.95 8.92 -3.40
C LEU A 57 10.43 9.98 -2.40
N GLY A 58 10.53 11.24 -2.84
CA GLY A 58 10.87 12.37 -1.97
C GLY A 58 9.93 12.48 -0.78
N ARG A 59 8.61 12.29 -0.99
CA ARG A 59 7.63 12.32 0.10
C ARG A 59 7.84 11.18 1.10
N TYR A 60 8.13 9.96 0.65
CA TYR A 60 8.41 8.86 1.58
C TYR A 60 9.75 9.03 2.30
N SER A 61 10.75 9.62 1.64
CA SER A 61 12.04 9.93 2.27
C SER A 61 11.89 10.94 3.39
N THR A 62 11.02 11.95 3.25
CA THR A 62 10.75 12.92 4.33
C THR A 62 9.82 12.36 5.41
N ALA A 63 8.97 11.39 5.06
CA ALA A 63 8.03 10.73 5.96
C ALA A 63 8.55 9.39 6.53
N SER A 64 9.88 9.20 6.60
CA SER A 64 10.51 7.92 6.97
C SER A 64 10.10 7.38 8.35
N ALA A 65 9.83 8.28 9.31
CA ALA A 65 9.31 7.92 10.64
C ALA A 65 7.90 7.28 10.59
N THR A 66 7.14 7.59 9.53
CA THR A 66 5.78 7.08 9.30
C THR A 66 5.68 6.03 8.20
N LEU A 67 6.83 5.52 7.75
CA LEU A 67 6.88 4.52 6.69
C LEU A 67 6.13 3.25 7.09
N MET A 68 5.36 2.67 6.18
CA MET A 68 4.75 1.34 6.36
C MET A 68 5.77 0.24 6.60
N ASP A 69 5.33 -0.86 7.19
CA ASP A 69 6.11 -2.08 7.39
C ASP A 69 6.36 -2.79 6.06
N ALA A 70 5.31 -2.97 5.26
CA ALA A 70 5.40 -3.42 3.87
C ALA A 70 4.21 -3.00 3.02
N VAL A 71 4.36 -3.24 1.72
CA VAL A 71 3.32 -3.17 0.72
C VAL A 71 3.17 -4.55 0.09
N LEU A 72 1.97 -5.12 0.18
CA LEU A 72 1.72 -6.53 -0.11
C LEU A 72 0.66 -6.75 -1.19
N PRO A 73 0.83 -7.79 -2.02
CA PRO A 73 -0.27 -8.35 -2.77
C PRO A 73 -1.25 -9.02 -1.80
N ALA A 74 -2.53 -8.75 -1.99
CA ALA A 74 -3.58 -9.29 -1.14
C ALA A 74 -4.78 -9.73 -1.98
N VAL A 75 -5.34 -10.87 -1.61
CA VAL A 75 -6.57 -11.42 -2.17
C VAL A 75 -7.64 -11.37 -1.10
N ILE A 76 -8.83 -10.92 -1.49
CA ILE A 76 -10.02 -10.97 -0.65
C ILE A 76 -10.62 -12.37 -0.82
N VAL A 77 -10.77 -13.10 0.28
CA VAL A 77 -11.33 -14.44 0.28
C VAL A 77 -12.72 -14.38 0.92
N PRO A 78 -13.80 -14.70 0.17
CA PRO A 78 -15.13 -14.85 0.76
C PRO A 78 -15.13 -15.94 1.83
N ASP A 79 -15.74 -15.65 2.97
CA ASP A 79 -15.83 -16.59 4.08
C ASP A 79 -17.08 -16.30 4.91
N ALA A 80 -18.06 -17.19 4.82
CA ALA A 80 -19.32 -17.08 5.56
C ALA A 80 -19.14 -17.23 7.09
N SER A 81 -18.00 -17.77 7.54
CA SER A 81 -17.66 -17.87 8.97
C SER A 81 -16.92 -16.65 9.51
N SER A 82 -16.40 -15.79 8.64
CA SER A 82 -15.84 -14.50 9.04
C SER A 82 -16.97 -13.53 9.41
N PRO A 83 -16.85 -12.76 10.51
CA PRO A 83 -17.86 -11.77 10.87
C PRO A 83 -18.13 -10.71 9.78
N THR A 84 -17.14 -10.41 8.92
CA THR A 84 -17.29 -9.54 7.74
C THR A 84 -17.83 -10.25 6.48
N GLY A 85 -18.02 -11.57 6.50
CA GLY A 85 -18.33 -12.37 5.31
C GLY A 85 -17.15 -12.58 4.34
N TYR A 86 -15.97 -12.04 4.68
CA TYR A 86 -14.71 -12.20 3.93
C TYR A 86 -13.49 -11.98 4.85
N TYR A 87 -12.30 -12.39 4.43
CA TYR A 87 -11.04 -11.98 5.05
C TYR A 87 -9.99 -11.60 3.99
N ILE A 88 -8.97 -10.85 4.40
CA ILE A 88 -7.84 -10.47 3.54
C ILE A 88 -6.70 -11.48 3.76
N ARG A 89 -6.27 -12.11 2.68
CA ARG A 89 -5.14 -13.05 2.64
C ARG A 89 -4.00 -12.47 1.84
N VAL A 90 -2.76 -12.66 2.30
CA VAL A 90 -1.57 -12.31 1.51
C VAL A 90 -1.43 -13.28 0.35
N ASP A 91 -1.19 -12.76 -0.85
CA ASP A 91 -0.96 -13.57 -2.05
C ASP A 91 0.54 -13.74 -2.32
N LYS A 92 1.10 -14.80 -1.74
CA LYS A 92 2.53 -15.09 -1.74
C LYS A 92 3.10 -15.49 -3.11
N ASP A 93 2.25 -15.91 -4.03
CA ASP A 93 2.63 -16.43 -5.36
C ASP A 93 2.75 -15.32 -6.41
N VAL A 94 2.45 -14.07 -6.02
CA VAL A 94 2.50 -12.90 -6.88
C VAL A 94 3.85 -12.23 -6.81
N THR A 95 4.53 -12.12 -7.95
CA THR A 95 5.76 -11.31 -8.02
C THR A 95 5.43 -9.81 -7.99
N PRO A 96 6.34 -8.94 -7.51
CA PRO A 96 6.12 -7.49 -7.52
C PRO A 96 5.88 -6.88 -8.92
N ASP A 97 6.20 -7.62 -9.98
CA ASP A 97 6.08 -7.17 -11.37
C ASP A 97 4.83 -7.68 -12.09
N ASP A 98 4.01 -8.46 -11.41
CA ASP A 98 2.81 -9.07 -11.97
C ASP A 98 1.66 -8.05 -12.09
N LEU A 99 1.37 -7.65 -13.33
CA LEU A 99 0.22 -6.81 -13.72
C LEU A 99 -0.96 -7.63 -14.24
N GLY A 100 -0.99 -8.93 -13.94
CA GLY A 100 -2.06 -9.83 -14.34
C GLY A 100 -3.39 -9.58 -13.62
N THR A 101 -4.40 -10.32 -14.06
CA THR A 101 -5.68 -10.44 -13.35
C THR A 101 -5.59 -11.57 -12.32
N PRO A 102 -6.19 -11.41 -11.13
CA PRO A 102 -6.23 -12.48 -10.15
C PRO A 102 -7.05 -13.66 -10.69
N SER A 103 -6.75 -14.86 -10.20
CA SER A 103 -7.43 -16.11 -10.61
C SER A 103 -8.91 -16.15 -10.23
N SER A 104 -9.32 -15.37 -9.23
CA SER A 104 -10.71 -15.19 -8.83
C SER A 104 -10.94 -13.76 -8.34
N THR A 105 -12.12 -13.22 -8.63
CA THR A 105 -12.61 -11.94 -8.12
C THR A 105 -13.81 -12.19 -7.21
N PRO A 106 -13.84 -11.66 -5.98
CA PRO A 106 -14.99 -11.83 -5.10
C PRO A 106 -16.28 -11.31 -5.74
N PRO A 107 -17.44 -11.93 -5.46
CA PRO A 107 -18.73 -11.37 -5.85
C PRO A 107 -18.88 -9.91 -5.36
N GLY A 108 -19.27 -9.01 -6.24
CA GLY A 108 -19.49 -7.59 -5.91
C GLY A 108 -18.25 -6.69 -5.95
N VAL A 109 -17.05 -7.22 -6.20
CA VAL A 109 -15.84 -6.41 -6.39
C VAL A 109 -15.58 -6.23 -7.89
N ASP A 110 -15.48 -4.97 -8.36
CA ASP A 110 -15.07 -4.67 -9.75
C ASP A 110 -13.65 -5.25 -9.99
N PRO A 111 -13.46 -6.17 -10.97
CA PRO A 111 -12.15 -6.73 -11.30
C PRO A 111 -11.06 -5.69 -11.55
N TYR A 112 -11.43 -4.47 -11.95
CA TYR A 112 -10.52 -3.33 -12.08
C TYR A 112 -9.72 -3.03 -10.80
N TYR A 113 -10.34 -3.17 -9.63
CA TYR A 113 -9.71 -2.84 -8.35
C TYR A 113 -8.73 -3.91 -7.86
N VAL A 114 -8.68 -5.08 -8.50
CA VAL A 114 -7.84 -6.21 -8.07
C VAL A 114 -6.89 -6.71 -9.16
N SER A 115 -6.82 -6.03 -10.29
CA SER A 115 -6.00 -6.40 -11.46
C SER A 115 -4.98 -5.32 -11.82
N GLY A 116 -4.01 -5.68 -12.65
CA GLY A 116 -3.01 -4.72 -13.13
C GLY A 116 -2.17 -4.18 -11.98
N ILE A 117 -1.90 -2.88 -12.01
CA ILE A 117 -1.18 -2.21 -10.93
C ILE A 117 -1.92 -2.27 -9.58
N ASN A 118 -3.24 -2.49 -9.57
CA ASN A 118 -4.04 -2.60 -8.35
C ASN A 118 -3.88 -3.93 -7.61
N ARG A 119 -3.13 -4.89 -8.15
CA ARG A 119 -2.91 -6.19 -7.52
C ARG A 119 -2.11 -6.12 -6.20
N ILE A 120 -1.14 -5.21 -6.13
CA ILE A 120 -0.32 -4.96 -4.94
C ILE A 120 -0.75 -3.63 -4.35
N ARG A 121 -1.62 -3.66 -3.34
CA ARG A 121 -2.28 -2.45 -2.80
C ARG A 121 -2.46 -2.45 -1.28
N TRP A 122 -2.09 -3.53 -0.61
CA TRP A 122 -2.29 -3.63 0.83
C TRP A 122 -1.10 -3.02 1.57
N ILE A 123 -1.36 -1.91 2.25
CA ILE A 123 -0.37 -1.21 3.09
C ILE A 123 -0.47 -1.79 4.49
N ARG A 124 0.66 -2.26 5.02
CA ARG A 124 0.73 -2.85 6.36
C ARG A 124 1.50 -1.96 7.32
N GLY A 125 0.91 -1.66 8.48
CA GLY A 125 1.59 -1.05 9.60
C GLY A 125 2.16 0.34 9.32
N GLU A 126 1.46 1.17 8.52
CA GLU A 126 1.78 2.60 8.45
C GLU A 126 1.69 3.20 9.84
N THR A 127 2.80 3.76 10.32
CA THR A 127 2.97 4.03 11.74
C THR A 127 2.93 5.53 11.98
N VAL A 128 2.10 5.99 12.92
CA VAL A 128 2.03 7.40 13.27
C VAL A 128 1.90 7.55 14.78
N ARG A 129 2.78 8.35 15.38
CA ARG A 129 2.52 8.85 16.73
C ARG A 129 1.37 9.84 16.63
N ILE A 130 0.34 9.66 17.46
CA ILE A 130 -0.87 10.51 17.43
C ILE A 130 -0.46 12.00 17.34
N PRO A 131 -0.87 12.73 16.27
CA PRO A 131 -0.47 14.11 16.06
C PRO A 131 -0.99 15.07 17.13
N ASN A 132 -0.48 16.31 17.11
CA ASN A 132 -1.06 17.36 17.95
C ASN A 132 -2.51 17.61 17.50
N PRO A 133 -3.45 17.81 18.44
CA PRO A 133 -4.84 18.13 18.10
C PRO A 133 -4.92 19.44 17.33
N SER A 134 -5.66 19.45 16.22
CA SER A 134 -6.01 20.64 15.46
C SER A 134 -7.51 20.94 15.58
N PRO A 135 -7.92 22.21 15.43
CA PRO A 135 -9.32 22.53 15.24
C PRO A 135 -9.78 21.96 13.88
N LEU A 136 -10.93 21.31 13.89
CA LEU A 136 -11.65 20.87 12.72
C LEU A 136 -12.81 21.85 12.46
N GLY A 137 -13.29 21.94 11.21
CA GLY A 137 -14.51 22.65 10.88
C GLY A 137 -15.69 22.24 11.78
N GLY A 138 -16.55 23.20 12.12
CA GLY A 138 -17.72 22.96 12.98
C GLY A 138 -17.42 22.93 14.49
N GLY A 139 -16.24 23.38 14.94
CA GLY A 139 -15.91 23.50 16.37
C GLY A 139 -15.42 22.21 17.03
N VAL A 140 -15.23 21.16 16.24
CA VAL A 140 -14.70 19.87 16.69
C VAL A 140 -13.18 19.95 16.84
N ARG A 141 -12.58 19.21 17.77
CA ARG A 141 -11.12 19.05 17.89
C ARG A 141 -10.72 17.61 17.69
N GLY A 142 -9.63 17.38 16.99
CA GLY A 142 -9.13 16.04 16.68
C GLY A 142 -7.68 16.05 16.24
N SER A 143 -6.99 14.93 16.41
CA SER A 143 -5.62 14.78 15.92
C SER A 143 -5.66 14.23 14.49
N VAL A 144 -5.43 15.10 13.50
CA VAL A 144 -5.58 14.76 12.07
C VAL A 144 -4.34 14.06 11.54
N TYR A 145 -4.55 12.95 10.85
CA TYR A 145 -3.53 12.25 10.08
C TYR A 145 -4.06 11.91 8.69
N VAL A 146 -3.27 12.20 7.65
CA VAL A 146 -3.58 11.83 6.28
C VAL A 146 -2.68 10.67 5.87
N LEU A 147 -3.28 9.57 5.40
CA LEU A 147 -2.56 8.39 4.99
C LEU A 147 -1.48 8.71 3.94
N ASN A 148 -0.33 8.04 4.08
CA ASN A 148 0.79 8.15 3.17
C ASN A 148 0.51 7.52 1.83
N SER A 149 -0.46 6.60 1.69
CA SER A 149 -1.05 6.18 0.42
C SER A 149 -2.57 6.36 0.48
N GLY A 150 -3.17 6.86 -0.59
CA GLY A 150 -4.62 7.07 -0.65
C GLY A 150 -5.06 7.52 -2.03
N PRO A 151 -6.37 7.50 -2.35
CA PRO A 151 -7.51 7.14 -1.49
C PRO A 151 -7.50 5.67 -1.05
N ALA A 152 -8.23 5.34 0.01
CA ALA A 152 -8.30 4.00 0.59
C ALA A 152 -9.70 3.38 0.43
N PHE A 153 -9.75 2.05 0.38
CA PHE A 153 -10.99 1.30 0.41
C PHE A 153 -11.55 1.28 1.84
N ASP A 154 -12.80 1.72 1.99
CA ASP A 154 -13.53 1.82 3.27
C ASP A 154 -14.90 1.14 3.19
N TYR A 155 -14.97 -0.09 3.67
CA TYR A 155 -16.21 -0.82 3.87
C TYR A 155 -16.41 -1.07 5.38
N PRO A 156 -17.27 -0.27 6.05
CA PRO A 156 -17.60 -0.52 7.45
C PRO A 156 -18.46 -1.78 7.57
N GLY A 157 -18.18 -2.58 8.59
CA GLY A 157 -18.95 -3.76 8.96
C GLY A 157 -19.26 -3.79 10.46
N LEU A 158 -20.07 -4.76 10.85
CA LEU A 158 -20.30 -5.14 12.24
C LEU A 158 -19.97 -6.63 12.38
N ASP A 159 -19.41 -7.03 13.50
CA ASP A 159 -19.28 -8.45 13.82
C ASP A 159 -20.61 -9.06 14.31
N ALA A 160 -20.61 -10.36 14.58
CA ALA A 160 -21.79 -11.08 15.07
C ALA A 160 -22.34 -10.54 16.41
N ASN A 161 -21.54 -9.79 17.16
CA ASN A 161 -21.89 -9.16 18.43
C ASN A 161 -22.24 -7.66 18.27
N ASN A 162 -22.45 -7.19 17.03
CA ASN A 162 -22.66 -5.78 16.69
C ASN A 162 -21.48 -4.85 17.05
N VAL A 163 -20.27 -5.40 17.21
CA VAL A 163 -19.06 -4.58 17.41
C VAL A 163 -18.56 -4.10 16.04
N PRO A 164 -18.29 -2.80 15.86
CA PRO A 164 -17.76 -2.28 14.59
C PRO A 164 -16.45 -2.94 14.18
N ILE A 165 -16.39 -3.38 12.92
CA ILE A 165 -15.20 -3.91 12.27
C ILE A 165 -14.95 -3.15 10.96
N ASP A 166 -13.77 -2.58 10.82
CA ASP A 166 -13.45 -1.66 9.71
C ASP A 166 -12.47 -2.29 8.72
N SER A 167 -12.60 -1.96 7.43
CA SER A 167 -11.61 -2.36 6.42
C SER A 167 -10.27 -1.62 6.54
N ILE A 168 -10.28 -0.46 7.21
CA ILE A 168 -9.09 0.25 7.66
C ILE A 168 -8.87 -0.12 9.12
N VAL A 169 -7.82 -0.89 9.39
CA VAL A 169 -7.56 -1.41 10.73
C VAL A 169 -6.47 -0.59 11.37
N VAL A 170 -6.81 0.13 12.43
CA VAL A 170 -5.85 0.93 13.21
C VAL A 170 -5.56 0.23 14.52
N THR A 171 -4.30 0.06 14.89
CA THR A 171 -3.87 -0.71 16.06
C THR A 171 -2.79 -0.03 16.88
N GLY A 172 -2.72 -0.37 18.17
CA GLY A 172 -1.60 -0.02 19.04
C GLY A 172 -0.46 -1.05 18.97
N ALA A 173 0.35 -1.09 20.02
CA ALA A 173 1.42 -2.08 20.13
C ALA A 173 0.86 -3.52 20.22
N PRO A 174 1.61 -4.53 19.75
CA PRO A 174 1.30 -5.92 19.97
C PRO A 174 1.28 -6.25 21.46
N LEU A 175 0.27 -7.02 21.85
CA LEU A 175 0.10 -7.57 23.18
C LEU A 175 1.09 -8.73 23.40
N ARG A 176 1.39 -9.01 24.66
CA ARG A 176 2.25 -10.13 25.06
C ARG A 176 1.44 -11.42 25.20
N ARG A 177 1.92 -12.47 24.54
CA ARG A 177 1.32 -13.81 24.55
C ARG A 177 1.51 -14.56 25.87
N ARG A 178 0.50 -15.36 26.24
CA ARG A 178 0.58 -16.46 27.22
C ARG A 178 -0.16 -17.68 26.68
N ALA A 179 0.53 -18.80 26.44
CA ALA A 179 -0.14 -20.06 26.07
C ALA A 179 -0.78 -20.67 27.33
N GLN A 180 -2.07 -21.01 27.25
CA GLN A 180 -2.88 -21.56 28.35
C GLN A 180 -3.91 -22.53 27.78
N SER A 181 -4.49 -23.38 28.63
CA SER A 181 -5.65 -24.19 28.28
C SER A 181 -6.92 -23.45 28.71
N SER A 182 -7.93 -23.45 27.85
CA SER A 182 -9.24 -22.86 28.14
C SER A 182 -10.11 -23.74 29.06
N ASP A 183 -9.71 -24.99 29.28
CA ASP A 183 -10.34 -25.91 30.24
C ASP A 183 -10.04 -25.56 31.70
N ASP A 184 -9.15 -24.59 31.97
CA ASP A 184 -8.91 -24.10 33.34
C ASP A 184 -10.20 -23.47 33.91
N PRO A 185 -10.74 -24.00 35.02
CA PRO A 185 -11.99 -23.50 35.61
C PRO A 185 -11.90 -22.04 36.09
N ASN A 186 -10.70 -21.48 36.24
CA ASN A 186 -10.50 -20.09 36.63
C ASN A 186 -10.60 -19.10 35.46
N GLY A 187 -10.79 -19.58 34.23
CA GLY A 187 -10.83 -18.76 33.02
C GLY A 187 -9.42 -18.27 32.59
N PRO A 188 -9.35 -17.34 31.61
CA PRO A 188 -8.06 -16.92 31.07
C PRO A 188 -7.28 -16.07 32.07
N TYR A 189 -6.04 -16.48 32.38
CA TYR A 189 -5.17 -15.76 33.31
C TYR A 189 -4.27 -14.74 32.60
N VAL A 190 -4.76 -13.51 32.50
CA VAL A 190 -4.05 -12.36 31.93
C VAL A 190 -3.87 -11.27 32.98
N ARG A 191 -2.66 -10.70 33.09
CA ARG A 191 -2.36 -9.77 34.20
C ARG A 191 -2.95 -8.38 34.00
N ASN A 192 -3.07 -7.95 32.75
CA ASN A 192 -3.53 -6.62 32.38
C ASN A 192 -3.91 -6.58 30.89
N ASN A 193 -4.36 -5.41 30.41
CA ASN A 193 -4.77 -5.18 29.02
C ASN A 193 -3.61 -5.17 28.00
N THR A 194 -2.38 -5.47 28.42
CA THR A 194 -1.19 -5.59 27.54
C THR A 194 -0.83 -7.05 27.25
N GLU A 195 -1.59 -8.00 27.80
CA GLU A 195 -1.40 -9.44 27.63
C GLU A 195 -2.65 -10.08 27.01
N TYR A 196 -2.45 -11.20 26.32
CA TYR A 196 -3.53 -12.11 25.91
C TYR A 196 -3.15 -13.56 26.24
N ALA A 197 -4.16 -14.38 26.49
CA ALA A 197 -4.01 -15.83 26.58
C ALA A 197 -4.40 -16.48 25.25
N ILE A 198 -3.81 -17.60 24.88
CA ILE A 198 -4.25 -18.41 23.72
C ILE A 198 -4.24 -19.89 24.08
N ASP A 199 -5.32 -20.56 23.71
CA ASP A 199 -5.46 -22.01 23.67
C ASP A 199 -5.47 -22.46 22.21
N TYR A 200 -4.41 -23.18 21.81
CA TYR A 200 -4.27 -23.67 20.44
C TYR A 200 -5.18 -24.86 20.14
N ASP A 201 -5.48 -25.69 21.14
CA ASP A 201 -6.27 -26.91 20.98
C ASP A 201 -7.75 -26.55 20.77
N SER A 202 -8.22 -25.50 21.45
CA SER A 202 -9.60 -25.02 21.36
C SER A 202 -9.79 -23.84 20.39
N GLY A 203 -8.70 -23.25 19.88
CA GLY A 203 -8.75 -22.06 19.02
C GLY A 203 -9.30 -20.81 19.71
N LEU A 204 -9.09 -20.68 21.02
CA LEU A 204 -9.63 -19.59 21.85
C LEU A 204 -8.54 -18.60 22.27
N VAL A 205 -8.88 -17.33 22.36
CA VAL A 205 -8.04 -16.25 22.89
C VAL A 205 -8.69 -15.59 24.09
N GLY A 206 -7.93 -15.47 25.17
CA GLY A 206 -8.34 -14.86 26.42
C GLY A 206 -7.94 -13.39 26.51
N PHE A 207 -8.89 -12.53 26.85
CA PHE A 207 -8.69 -11.10 27.05
C PHE A 207 -8.99 -10.69 28.48
N ALA A 208 -8.29 -9.66 28.97
CA ALA A 208 -8.47 -9.14 30.32
C ALA A 208 -9.84 -8.47 30.47
N ALA A 209 -10.36 -8.38 31.70
CA ALA A 209 -11.58 -7.64 32.00
C ALA A 209 -11.45 -6.15 31.63
N ALA A 210 -12.52 -5.56 31.12
CA ALA A 210 -12.62 -4.11 30.91
C ALA A 210 -14.08 -3.64 30.94
N PRO A 211 -14.37 -2.44 31.46
CA PRO A 211 -15.74 -1.91 31.57
C PRO A 211 -16.27 -1.28 30.27
N TYR A 212 -15.62 -1.53 29.14
CA TYR A 212 -15.97 -0.98 27.83
C TYR A 212 -15.68 -2.00 26.74
N ASP A 213 -16.39 -1.86 25.61
CA ASP A 213 -16.20 -2.68 24.43
C ASP A 213 -14.84 -2.40 23.78
N ARG A 214 -14.20 -3.44 23.25
CA ARG A 214 -12.87 -3.37 22.64
C ARG A 214 -12.84 -4.17 21.36
N VAL A 215 -11.99 -3.74 20.44
CA VAL A 215 -11.68 -4.51 19.23
C VAL A 215 -10.21 -4.90 19.26
N PHE A 216 -9.90 -6.11 18.82
CA PHE A 216 -8.53 -6.59 18.68
C PHE A 216 -8.29 -7.06 17.26
N LYS A 217 -7.13 -6.70 16.71
CA LYS A 217 -6.63 -7.26 15.46
C LYS A 217 -5.84 -8.51 15.79
N VAL A 218 -6.12 -9.59 15.08
CA VAL A 218 -5.39 -10.85 15.14
C VAL A 218 -4.77 -11.12 13.77
N THR A 219 -3.45 -11.28 13.74
CA THR A 219 -2.74 -11.93 12.64
C THR A 219 -2.40 -13.33 13.11
N TYR A 220 -2.61 -14.34 12.28
CA TYR A 220 -2.22 -15.71 12.59
C TYR A 220 -2.07 -16.52 11.30
N SER A 221 -1.43 -17.68 11.40
CA SER A 221 -1.37 -18.65 10.31
C SER A 221 -2.11 -19.93 10.69
N TYR A 222 -2.72 -20.61 9.73
CA TYR A 222 -3.42 -21.89 9.94
C TYR A 222 -2.98 -22.94 8.90
N TYR A 223 -3.19 -24.21 9.22
CA TYR A 223 -2.94 -25.32 8.29
C TYR A 223 -4.14 -25.55 7.36
N GLY A 224 -3.91 -25.47 6.05
CA GLY A 224 -4.89 -25.70 4.99
C GLY A 224 -5.17 -27.17 4.71
N ALA A 225 -5.88 -27.45 3.61
CA ALA A 225 -6.41 -28.78 3.29
C ALA A 225 -5.32 -29.81 2.97
N GLY A 226 -4.28 -29.38 2.27
CA GLY A 226 -3.11 -30.18 1.93
C GLY A 226 -1.94 -29.96 2.89
N GLY A 227 -2.17 -29.37 4.07
CA GLY A 227 -1.12 -29.02 5.03
C GLY A 227 -0.38 -27.73 4.70
N GLU A 228 -0.80 -26.98 3.68
CA GLU A 228 -0.25 -25.66 3.34
C GLU A 228 -0.54 -24.64 4.43
N VAL A 229 0.43 -23.83 4.81
CA VAL A 229 0.20 -22.77 5.79
C VAL A 229 -0.34 -21.52 5.11
N MET A 230 -1.42 -20.99 5.67
CA MET A 230 -2.15 -19.83 5.16
C MET A 230 -2.18 -18.74 6.22
N THR A 231 -1.76 -17.52 5.87
CA THR A 231 -1.72 -16.41 6.81
C THR A 231 -2.97 -15.54 6.68
N VAL A 232 -3.69 -15.41 7.79
CA VAL A 232 -4.74 -14.42 7.98
C VAL A 232 -4.10 -13.17 8.57
N ALA A 233 -4.20 -12.07 7.84
CA ALA A 233 -3.30 -10.95 8.06
C ALA A 233 -3.94 -9.79 8.85
N ALA A 234 -5.28 -9.76 8.92
CA ALA A 234 -6.06 -8.75 9.64
C ALA A 234 -7.46 -9.26 10.04
N ALA A 235 -7.53 -10.36 10.79
CA ALA A 235 -8.79 -10.73 11.45
C ALA A 235 -9.09 -9.74 12.59
N GLN A 236 -10.37 -9.51 12.88
CA GLN A 236 -10.82 -8.66 13.98
C GLN A 236 -11.72 -9.44 14.92
N ILE A 237 -11.55 -9.21 16.23
CA ILE A 237 -12.37 -9.80 17.30
C ILE A 237 -12.94 -8.65 18.14
N GLY A 238 -14.26 -8.52 18.18
CA GLY A 238 -14.95 -7.68 19.13
C GLY A 238 -15.05 -8.37 20.50
N VAL A 239 -14.77 -7.62 21.56
CA VAL A 239 -14.83 -8.09 22.95
C VAL A 239 -15.66 -7.10 23.75
N ALA A 240 -16.87 -7.52 24.12
CA ALA A 240 -17.78 -6.70 24.91
C ALA A 240 -17.21 -6.37 26.29
N ALA A 241 -17.72 -5.29 26.88
CA ALA A 241 -17.46 -4.92 28.26
C ALA A 241 -17.76 -6.11 29.20
N SER A 242 -16.78 -6.45 30.04
CA SER A 242 -16.90 -7.56 31.00
C SER A 242 -16.10 -7.26 32.27
N PRO A 243 -16.68 -7.55 33.46
CA PRO A 243 -15.96 -7.47 34.74
C PRO A 243 -14.96 -8.62 34.94
N TYR A 244 -15.01 -9.66 34.09
CA TYR A 244 -14.13 -10.83 34.17
C TYR A 244 -13.34 -11.05 32.86
N PRO A 245 -12.16 -11.69 32.92
CA PRO A 245 -11.47 -12.15 31.73
C PRO A 245 -12.36 -13.09 30.90
N VAL A 246 -12.30 -12.98 29.57
CA VAL A 246 -13.18 -13.72 28.65
C VAL A 246 -12.38 -14.41 27.57
N TRP A 247 -12.76 -15.66 27.29
CA TRP A 247 -12.31 -16.39 26.10
C TRP A 247 -13.17 -15.98 24.90
N GLN A 248 -12.53 -15.79 23.75
CA GLN A 248 -13.16 -15.48 22.48
C GLN A 248 -12.60 -16.39 21.39
N PRO A 249 -13.42 -16.89 20.47
CA PRO A 249 -12.94 -17.69 19.37
C PRO A 249 -12.06 -16.87 18.43
N ILE A 250 -10.91 -17.43 18.06
CA ILE A 250 -10.34 -17.15 16.75
C ILE A 250 -11.15 -17.98 15.76
N TYR A 251 -11.50 -17.38 14.62
CA TYR A 251 -12.20 -18.07 13.54
C TYR A 251 -11.19 -18.51 12.48
N PRO A 252 -10.39 -19.58 12.67
CA PRO A 252 -9.71 -20.18 11.54
C PRO A 252 -10.79 -20.70 10.57
N PRO A 253 -10.53 -20.67 9.25
CA PRO A 253 -11.43 -21.26 8.28
C PRO A 253 -11.80 -22.70 8.68
N GLN A 254 -13.03 -23.12 8.37
CA GLN A 254 -13.70 -24.29 8.95
C GLN A 254 -12.76 -25.48 9.27
N GLY A 255 -12.60 -25.75 10.57
CA GLY A 255 -11.90 -26.94 11.10
C GLY A 255 -10.38 -26.94 10.92
N ARG A 256 -9.75 -25.77 10.77
CA ARG A 256 -8.29 -25.66 10.63
C ARG A 256 -7.60 -25.32 11.94
N ASP A 257 -6.48 -25.99 12.18
CA ASP A 257 -5.62 -25.72 13.34
C ASP A 257 -4.75 -24.50 13.10
N ILE A 258 -4.61 -23.69 14.14
CA ILE A 258 -3.72 -22.52 14.15
C ILE A 258 -2.28 -23.00 14.32
N VAL A 259 -1.37 -22.45 13.52
CA VAL A 259 0.07 -22.74 13.67
C VAL A 259 0.55 -22.15 15.00
N PRO A 260 1.06 -22.98 15.93
CA PRO A 260 1.47 -22.49 17.24
C PRO A 260 2.53 -21.41 17.16
N GLY A 261 2.25 -20.29 17.81
CA GLY A 261 3.16 -19.17 17.96
C GLY A 261 3.26 -18.23 16.75
N SER A 262 2.45 -18.46 15.72
CA SER A 262 2.35 -17.61 14.53
C SER A 262 1.51 -16.35 14.76
N GLU A 263 0.72 -16.35 15.83
CA GLU A 263 -0.25 -15.31 16.13
C GLU A 263 0.39 -14.03 16.71
N THR A 264 -0.20 -12.90 16.35
CA THR A 264 0.10 -11.60 16.93
C THR A 264 -1.20 -10.84 17.10
N ILE A 265 -1.46 -10.39 18.33
CA ILE A 265 -2.68 -9.68 18.69
C ILE A 265 -2.34 -8.27 19.14
N SER A 266 -3.07 -7.28 18.64
CA SER A 266 -2.96 -5.88 19.04
C SER A 266 -4.34 -5.32 19.37
N ARG A 267 -4.40 -4.40 20.35
CA ARG A 267 -5.62 -3.60 20.56
C ARG A 267 -5.87 -2.73 19.33
N ALA A 268 -7.05 -2.83 18.76
CA ALA A 268 -7.49 -1.99 17.65
C ALA A 268 -8.17 -0.72 18.19
N PHE A 269 -8.14 0.34 17.40
CA PHE A 269 -8.92 1.53 17.66
C PHE A 269 -10.35 1.31 17.18
N VAL A 270 -11.30 1.85 17.92
CA VAL A 270 -12.72 1.82 17.57
C VAL A 270 -13.04 3.04 16.72
N ARG A 271 -13.73 2.83 15.59
CA ARG A 271 -14.23 3.92 14.77
C ARG A 271 -15.49 4.53 15.38
N VAL A 272 -15.48 5.83 15.59
CA VAL A 272 -16.65 6.63 15.97
C VAL A 272 -17.23 7.36 14.75
N PRO A 273 -18.53 7.67 14.73
CA PRO A 273 -19.14 8.45 13.64
C PRO A 273 -18.55 9.86 13.53
N TYR A 274 -18.57 10.42 12.32
CA TYR A 274 -18.28 11.84 12.10
C TYR A 274 -19.57 12.67 12.17
N PRO A 275 -19.59 13.86 12.81
CA PRO A 275 -18.50 14.47 13.58
C PRO A 275 -18.19 13.65 14.85
N PRO A 276 -16.90 13.47 15.20
CA PRO A 276 -16.51 12.59 16.31
C PRO A 276 -17.02 13.10 17.65
N SER A 277 -17.65 12.20 18.40
CA SER A 277 -17.90 12.34 19.84
C SER A 277 -17.05 11.31 20.56
N PHE A 278 -15.81 11.71 20.86
CA PHE A 278 -14.83 10.83 21.50
C PHE A 278 -15.16 10.62 22.98
N SER A 279 -14.96 9.39 23.46
CA SER A 279 -15.04 9.03 24.87
C SER A 279 -13.69 9.23 25.58
N SER A 280 -13.58 8.73 26.81
CA SER A 280 -12.31 8.66 27.54
C SER A 280 -11.37 7.55 27.05
N ASP A 281 -11.76 6.76 26.04
CA ASP A 281 -10.88 5.73 25.45
C ASP A 281 -9.90 6.36 24.44
N PRO A 282 -8.57 6.31 24.67
CA PRO A 282 -7.58 6.83 23.72
C PRO A 282 -7.52 6.04 22.41
N TYR A 283 -8.09 4.83 22.37
CA TYR A 283 -8.13 3.97 21.18
C TYR A 283 -9.38 4.24 20.33
N GLU A 284 -9.65 5.51 20.03
CA GLU A 284 -10.77 5.89 19.17
C GLU A 284 -10.30 6.76 18.01
N TYR A 285 -10.94 6.59 16.85
CA TYR A 285 -10.72 7.43 15.68
C TYR A 285 -12.03 7.64 14.92
N SER A 286 -12.09 8.70 14.12
CA SER A 286 -13.11 8.91 13.10
C SER A 286 -12.42 9.05 11.77
N LEU A 287 -13.14 8.80 10.68
CA LEU A 287 -12.70 9.24 9.36
C LEU A 287 -13.32 10.62 9.09
N LEU A 288 -12.52 11.56 8.56
CA LEU A 288 -13.07 12.81 8.04
C LEU A 288 -14.10 12.47 6.95
N PRO A 289 -15.18 13.29 6.86
CA PRO A 289 -16.47 12.80 6.41
C PRO A 289 -16.36 12.14 5.04
N ARG A 290 -17.18 11.11 4.87
CA ARG A 290 -17.62 10.67 3.55
C ARG A 290 -18.40 11.84 2.94
N SER A 291 -17.69 12.77 2.31
CA SER A 291 -18.32 13.96 1.73
C SER A 291 -19.29 13.52 0.62
N ALA A 292 -20.17 14.42 0.19
CA ALA A 292 -21.00 14.18 -0.99
C ALA A 292 -20.16 13.94 -2.27
N MET A 293 -18.84 14.14 -2.19
CA MET A 293 -17.87 13.95 -3.27
C MET A 293 -17.06 12.65 -3.13
N VAL A 294 -17.36 11.79 -2.15
CA VAL A 294 -16.73 10.46 -1.96
C VAL A 294 -17.78 9.35 -2.07
N ALA A 295 -17.42 8.23 -2.70
CA ALA A 295 -18.31 7.08 -2.80
C ALA A 295 -18.62 6.47 -1.41
N PRO A 296 -19.69 5.64 -1.29
CA PRO A 296 -19.73 4.52 -0.34
C PRO A 296 -18.45 3.67 -0.53
N PHE A 297 -18.10 2.60 0.17
CA PHE A 297 -16.87 1.81 -0.14
C PHE A 297 -15.48 2.54 -0.19
N ALA A 298 -15.39 3.87 -0.11
CA ALA A 298 -14.13 4.62 -0.27
C ALA A 298 -13.99 5.73 0.77
N THR A 299 -12.74 6.10 1.03
CA THR A 299 -12.34 7.27 1.81
C THR A 299 -11.11 7.91 1.18
N VAL A 300 -10.95 9.22 1.34
CA VAL A 300 -9.74 9.94 0.92
C VAL A 300 -8.53 9.69 1.83
N GLY A 301 -8.72 8.90 2.89
CA GLY A 301 -7.64 8.47 3.78
C GLY A 301 -7.27 9.52 4.81
N VAL A 302 -8.23 10.24 5.37
CA VAL A 302 -7.98 11.19 6.47
C VAL A 302 -8.61 10.67 7.76
N LEU A 303 -7.76 10.37 8.73
CA LEU A 303 -8.10 9.88 10.05
C LEU A 303 -8.07 11.03 11.06
N ILE A 304 -9.04 11.05 11.95
CA ILE A 304 -9.10 11.93 13.12
C ILE A 304 -8.99 11.05 14.35
N PHE A 305 -7.87 11.12 15.07
CA PHE A 305 -7.70 10.40 16.33
C PHE A 305 -8.28 11.18 17.51
N ASN A 306 -8.72 10.44 18.53
CA ASN A 306 -9.08 11.03 19.82
C ASN A 306 -7.88 11.84 20.37
N PRO A 307 -8.06 13.16 20.64
CA PRO A 307 -7.00 14.03 21.14
C PRO A 307 -6.26 13.49 22.37
N ILE A 308 -6.96 12.79 23.28
CA ILE A 308 -6.35 12.26 24.51
C ILE A 308 -5.29 11.17 24.21
N GLY A 309 -5.36 10.54 23.03
CA GLY A 309 -4.38 9.57 22.57
C GLY A 309 -2.98 10.16 22.37
N ARG A 310 -2.87 11.48 22.19
CA ARG A 310 -1.57 12.19 22.04
C ARG A 310 -0.64 12.00 23.24
N ASP A 311 -1.22 12.13 24.42
CA ASP A 311 -0.51 12.10 25.70
C ASP A 311 -0.65 10.74 26.39
N HIS A 312 -1.35 9.80 25.77
CA HIS A 312 -1.49 8.44 26.28
C HIS A 312 -0.16 7.67 26.18
N ILE A 313 0.17 6.94 27.25
CA ILE A 313 1.35 6.10 27.34
C ILE A 313 0.91 4.65 27.38
N GLU A 314 1.34 3.90 26.37
CA GLU A 314 1.13 2.46 26.27
C GLU A 314 2.28 1.73 26.98
N ARG A 315 1.94 0.74 27.81
CA ARG A 315 2.92 -0.18 28.40
C ARG A 315 3.19 -1.29 27.40
N SER A 316 4.39 -1.32 26.83
CA SER A 316 4.82 -2.37 25.91
C SER A 316 5.84 -3.30 26.58
N ALA A 317 6.18 -4.39 25.90
CA ALA A 317 7.29 -5.28 26.30
C ALA A 317 8.65 -4.55 26.40
N TYR A 318 8.78 -3.37 25.76
CA TYR A 318 9.97 -2.53 25.76
C TYR A 318 9.88 -1.34 26.74
N GLY A 319 8.83 -1.30 27.57
CA GLY A 319 8.59 -0.22 28.53
C GLY A 319 7.47 0.73 28.11
N ASN A 320 7.39 1.87 28.79
CA ASN A 320 6.41 2.91 28.55
C ASN A 320 6.73 3.66 27.25
N THR A 321 5.84 3.54 26.26
CA THR A 321 5.99 4.21 24.95
C THR A 321 4.76 5.07 24.66
N PRO A 322 4.90 6.22 23.98
CA PRO A 322 3.75 6.99 23.53
C PRO A 322 2.84 6.16 22.63
N LEU A 323 1.51 6.36 22.74
CA LEU A 323 0.55 5.68 21.87
C LEU A 323 0.87 5.97 20.41
N THR A 324 1.06 4.90 19.65
CA THR A 324 1.42 4.95 18.25
C THR A 324 0.43 4.11 17.47
N ALA A 325 -0.28 4.74 16.54
CA ALA A 325 -1.21 4.07 15.66
C ALA A 325 -0.45 3.35 14.54
N ARG A 326 -0.80 2.10 14.29
CA ARG A 326 -0.33 1.28 13.17
C ARG A 326 -1.53 0.96 12.29
N ILE A 327 -1.50 1.44 11.06
CA ILE A 327 -2.65 1.48 10.18
C ILE A 327 -2.43 0.51 9.02
N ASP A 328 -3.37 -0.42 8.86
CA ASP A 328 -3.44 -1.36 7.75
C ASP A 328 -4.64 -0.98 6.87
N TYR A 329 -4.42 -0.87 5.56
CA TYR A 329 -5.47 -0.46 4.63
C TYR A 329 -5.15 -0.88 3.20
N ASN A 330 -6.18 -0.98 2.36
CA ASN A 330 -6.02 -1.16 0.93
C ASN A 330 -6.10 0.20 0.23
N VAL A 331 -5.11 0.51 -0.58
CA VAL A 331 -5.21 1.62 -1.53
C VAL A 331 -6.31 1.29 -2.51
N LEU A 332 -7.22 2.23 -2.74
CA LEU A 332 -8.39 1.99 -3.57
C LEU A 332 -7.97 1.69 -5.02
N ASP A 333 -7.14 2.57 -5.59
CA ASP A 333 -6.74 2.52 -6.99
C ASP A 333 -5.45 3.32 -7.23
N TRP A 334 -4.39 2.65 -7.68
CA TRP A 334 -3.11 3.27 -8.00
C TRP A 334 -3.13 4.11 -9.29
N HIS A 335 -4.21 4.06 -10.07
CA HIS A 335 -4.41 4.99 -11.18
C HIS A 335 -4.87 6.37 -10.72
N ILE A 336 -5.29 6.51 -9.45
CA ILE A 336 -5.54 7.82 -8.85
C ILE A 336 -4.18 8.43 -8.50
N ILE A 337 -3.77 9.38 -9.30
CA ILE A 337 -2.56 10.15 -9.09
C ILE A 337 -2.81 11.13 -7.96
N ARG A 338 -1.81 11.22 -7.10
CA ARG A 338 -1.82 12.10 -5.95
C ARG A 338 -0.62 13.03 -5.98
N GLU A 339 -0.88 14.32 -5.80
CA GLU A 339 0.18 15.33 -5.70
C GLU A 339 -0.09 16.30 -4.56
N ASP A 340 0.95 16.61 -3.78
CA ASP A 340 0.90 17.62 -2.73
C ASP A 340 1.49 18.94 -3.28
N ARG A 341 0.71 20.03 -3.26
CA ARG A 341 1.08 21.34 -3.79
C ARG A 341 0.68 22.45 -2.81
N SER A 342 1.55 23.42 -2.61
CA SER A 342 1.23 24.61 -1.83
C SER A 342 0.36 25.57 -2.65
N LEU A 343 -0.48 26.34 -1.95
CA LEU A 343 -1.19 27.46 -2.55
C LEU A 343 -0.18 28.56 -2.95
N PRO A 344 -0.28 29.13 -4.16
CA PRO A 344 0.53 30.29 -4.53
C PRO A 344 0.27 31.50 -3.61
N GLY A 345 1.29 32.31 -3.35
CA GLY A 345 1.18 33.46 -2.43
C GLY A 345 0.42 34.67 -2.98
N SER A 346 0.05 34.66 -4.26
CA SER A 346 -0.66 35.77 -4.92
C SER A 346 -1.56 35.28 -6.06
N ALA A 347 -2.64 36.00 -6.30
CA ALA A 347 -3.49 35.80 -7.46
C ALA A 347 -2.70 36.03 -8.78
N PRO A 348 -3.03 35.30 -9.87
CA PRO A 348 -4.01 34.22 -9.92
C PRO A 348 -3.47 32.95 -9.24
N TYR A 349 -4.29 32.35 -8.37
CA TYR A 349 -3.94 31.18 -7.56
C TYR A 349 -3.94 29.89 -8.42
N LYS A 350 -2.95 29.76 -9.30
CA LYS A 350 -2.82 28.65 -10.26
C LYS A 350 -1.82 27.60 -9.80
N VAL A 351 -2.26 26.34 -9.80
CA VAL A 351 -1.44 25.17 -9.48
C VAL A 351 -1.39 24.25 -10.70
N ARG A 352 -0.17 23.96 -11.16
CA ARG A 352 0.07 23.03 -12.26
C ARG A 352 0.33 21.63 -11.73
N LEU A 353 -0.45 20.66 -12.21
CA LEU A 353 -0.24 19.23 -11.94
C LEU A 353 0.83 18.66 -12.87
N THR A 354 1.40 17.52 -12.50
CA THR A 354 2.49 16.90 -13.25
C THR A 354 1.98 16.31 -14.56
N LEU A 355 0.83 15.65 -14.54
CA LEU A 355 0.22 15.09 -15.75
C LEU A 355 -0.77 16.07 -16.39
N LYS A 356 -0.80 16.05 -17.71
CA LYS A 356 -1.77 16.72 -18.57
C LYS A 356 -2.86 15.72 -19.00
N ASN A 357 -3.90 16.20 -19.67
CA ASN A 357 -5.01 15.36 -20.16
C ASN A 357 -5.63 14.51 -19.03
N ILE A 358 -6.08 15.21 -17.98
CA ILE A 358 -6.87 14.65 -16.88
C ILE A 358 -8.19 14.12 -17.46
N LYS A 359 -8.64 12.96 -17.01
CA LYS A 359 -9.91 12.37 -17.43
C LYS A 359 -11.07 13.26 -16.95
N GLN A 360 -11.90 13.72 -17.88
CA GLN A 360 -13.06 14.54 -17.54
C GLN A 360 -14.28 13.65 -17.29
N ALA A 361 -14.95 13.85 -16.14
CA ALA A 361 -16.16 13.11 -15.82
C ALA A 361 -17.19 13.30 -16.93
N GLY A 362 -17.66 12.18 -17.46
CA GLY A 362 -18.58 12.10 -18.57
C GLY A 362 -17.97 12.00 -19.97
N GLU A 363 -16.65 12.03 -20.09
CA GLU A 363 -15.93 11.69 -21.32
C GLU A 363 -16.02 10.19 -21.62
N TYR A 364 -15.96 9.80 -22.89
CA TYR A 364 -15.89 8.40 -23.29
C TYR A 364 -14.44 7.91 -23.29
N GLU A 365 -14.19 6.78 -22.64
CA GLU A 365 -12.90 6.10 -22.66
C GLU A 365 -12.72 5.27 -23.94
N SER A 366 -11.53 4.69 -24.11
CA SER A 366 -11.16 3.89 -25.28
C SER A 366 -12.00 2.62 -25.44
N ASP A 367 -12.61 2.13 -24.36
CA ASP A 367 -13.55 1.00 -24.33
C ASP A 367 -15.02 1.43 -24.57
N GLN A 368 -15.23 2.69 -25.00
CA GLN A 368 -16.53 3.33 -25.19
C GLN A 368 -17.39 3.43 -23.93
N ARG A 369 -16.84 3.16 -22.74
CA ARG A 369 -17.53 3.42 -21.49
C ARG A 369 -17.35 4.86 -21.10
N LYS A 370 -18.39 5.44 -20.49
CA LYS A 370 -18.33 6.79 -19.97
C LYS A 370 -17.53 6.79 -18.67
N TYR A 371 -16.51 7.63 -18.58
CA TYR A 371 -15.76 7.85 -17.34
C TYR A 371 -16.68 8.48 -16.30
N THR A 372 -17.00 7.73 -15.23
CA THR A 372 -17.92 8.18 -14.17
C THR A 372 -17.26 9.07 -13.13
N GLY A 373 -15.99 9.45 -13.31
CA GLY A 373 -15.20 10.20 -12.34
C GLY A 373 -14.20 9.31 -11.61
N ILE A 374 -13.55 9.87 -10.58
CA ILE A 374 -12.50 9.19 -9.80
C ILE A 374 -13.01 7.85 -9.24
N TRP A 375 -14.27 7.83 -8.82
CA TRP A 375 -14.97 6.66 -8.32
C TRP A 375 -15.64 5.89 -9.47
N ARG A 376 -15.25 4.63 -9.70
CA ARG A 376 -15.91 3.75 -10.69
C ARG A 376 -17.21 3.19 -10.13
N SER A 377 -18.18 4.07 -9.85
CA SER A 377 -19.54 3.70 -9.47
C SER A 377 -20.53 4.69 -10.07
N ALA A 378 -21.69 4.20 -10.50
CA ALA A 378 -22.78 5.03 -11.01
C ALA A 378 -23.46 5.84 -9.90
N ASP A 379 -23.44 5.32 -8.66
CA ASP A 379 -24.04 5.96 -7.49
C ASP A 379 -23.07 6.94 -6.80
N ALA A 380 -21.85 7.04 -7.32
CA ALA A 380 -20.83 7.93 -6.79
C ALA A 380 -20.86 9.30 -7.49
N PRO A 381 -20.45 10.36 -6.79
CA PRO A 381 -20.36 11.70 -7.36
C PRO A 381 -19.36 11.75 -8.52
N GLN A 382 -19.79 12.36 -9.62
CA GLN A 382 -19.00 12.47 -10.85
C GLN A 382 -17.98 13.60 -10.73
N VAL A 383 -16.81 13.28 -10.20
CA VAL A 383 -15.74 14.25 -9.93
C VAL A 383 -14.46 13.86 -10.66
N SER A 384 -13.81 14.84 -11.33
CA SER A 384 -12.54 14.64 -12.03
C SER A 384 -11.29 14.89 -11.19
N VAL A 385 -11.36 15.87 -10.28
CA VAL A 385 -10.28 16.24 -9.38
C VAL A 385 -10.85 16.46 -7.99
N LEU A 386 -10.19 15.94 -6.97
CA LEU A 386 -10.49 16.23 -5.58
C LEU A 386 -9.31 16.94 -4.93
N ILE A 387 -9.58 17.87 -4.01
CA ILE A 387 -8.56 18.69 -3.36
C ILE A 387 -8.83 18.75 -1.87
N TYR A 388 -7.83 18.42 -1.06
CA TYR A 388 -7.94 18.40 0.40
C TYR A 388 -6.81 19.18 1.05
N ASN A 389 -7.13 19.95 2.09
CA ASN A 389 -6.11 20.62 2.90
C ASN A 389 -5.41 19.57 3.79
N LEU A 390 -4.08 19.48 3.73
CA LEU A 390 -3.35 18.47 4.52
C LEU A 390 -3.29 18.78 6.02
N ALA A 391 -3.46 20.04 6.43
CA ALA A 391 -3.38 20.44 7.83
C ALA A 391 -4.70 20.21 8.57
N THR A 392 -5.83 20.50 7.93
CA THR A 392 -7.16 20.36 8.52
C THR A 392 -7.88 19.09 8.06
N GLY A 393 -7.43 18.50 6.94
CA GLY A 393 -8.10 17.40 6.26
C GLY A 393 -9.40 17.80 5.56
N GLU A 394 -9.73 19.09 5.52
CA GLU A 394 -10.96 19.59 4.92
C GLU A 394 -10.91 19.54 3.40
N GLU A 395 -12.05 19.21 2.80
CA GLU A 395 -12.27 19.26 1.36
C GLU A 395 -12.35 20.72 0.89
N VAL A 396 -11.69 21.02 -0.24
CA VAL A 396 -11.90 22.29 -0.93
C VAL A 396 -13.21 22.18 -1.72
N PRO A 397 -14.19 23.08 -1.50
CA PRO A 397 -15.46 23.04 -2.23
C PRO A 397 -15.25 23.15 -3.74
N ALA A 398 -16.03 22.40 -4.52
CA ALA A 398 -15.97 22.44 -5.99
C ALA A 398 -16.21 23.86 -6.57
N SER A 399 -16.94 24.73 -5.87
CA SER A 399 -17.16 26.12 -6.26
C SER A 399 -15.93 27.02 -6.06
N ALA A 400 -14.92 26.56 -5.32
CA ALA A 400 -13.73 27.34 -4.99
C ALA A 400 -12.59 27.16 -5.99
N TYR A 401 -12.74 26.30 -7.01
CA TYR A 401 -11.72 26.10 -8.02
C TYR A 401 -12.30 25.70 -9.39
N THR A 402 -11.48 25.84 -10.42
CA THR A 402 -11.74 25.37 -11.78
C THR A 402 -10.57 24.52 -12.27
N VAL A 403 -10.85 23.54 -13.13
CA VAL A 403 -9.82 22.61 -13.64
C VAL A 403 -9.78 22.67 -15.17
N ASP A 404 -8.64 23.08 -15.71
CA ASP A 404 -8.30 22.83 -17.12
C ASP A 404 -7.71 21.42 -17.22
N CYS A 405 -8.56 20.47 -17.61
CA CYS A 405 -8.18 19.06 -17.72
C CYS A 405 -7.14 18.82 -18.83
N ARG A 406 -7.10 19.65 -19.88
CA ARG A 406 -6.17 19.48 -20.99
C ARG A 406 -4.75 19.86 -20.58
N GLU A 407 -4.60 21.02 -19.94
CA GLU A 407 -3.29 21.52 -19.50
C GLU A 407 -2.85 21.00 -18.13
N GLY A 408 -3.78 20.37 -17.37
CA GLY A 408 -3.52 19.91 -16.01
C GLY A 408 -3.37 21.08 -15.04
N MET A 409 -4.18 22.13 -15.19
CA MET A 409 -4.09 23.35 -14.39
C MET A 409 -5.32 23.50 -13.49
N VAL A 410 -5.10 23.71 -12.21
CA VAL A 410 -6.15 24.06 -11.25
C VAL A 410 -6.03 25.53 -10.91
N THR A 411 -7.14 26.27 -11.01
CA THR A 411 -7.19 27.69 -10.62
C THR A 411 -8.17 27.85 -9.47
N PHE A 412 -7.68 28.23 -8.29
CA PHE A 412 -8.54 28.59 -7.15
C PHE A 412 -9.17 29.96 -7.36
N SER A 413 -10.36 30.18 -6.80
CA SER A 413 -11.00 31.49 -6.80
C SER A 413 -10.21 32.48 -5.95
N ASP A 414 -10.22 33.75 -6.35
CA ASP A 414 -9.51 34.81 -5.63
C ASP A 414 -10.00 34.90 -4.18
N ALA A 415 -11.32 34.81 -3.95
CA ALA A 415 -11.91 34.80 -2.61
C ALA A 415 -11.38 33.66 -1.72
N PHE A 416 -11.20 32.46 -2.28
CA PHE A 416 -10.66 31.32 -1.53
C PHE A 416 -9.18 31.53 -1.20
N GLY A 417 -8.37 31.96 -2.18
CA GLY A 417 -6.94 32.18 -1.95
C GLY A 417 -6.65 33.36 -1.01
N ASP A 418 -7.39 34.46 -1.15
CA ASP A 418 -7.28 35.65 -0.30
C ASP A 418 -7.65 35.35 1.16
N ALA A 419 -8.55 34.39 1.41
CA ALA A 419 -8.88 33.97 2.76
C ALA A 419 -7.66 33.39 3.50
N TYR A 420 -6.86 32.54 2.85
CA TYR A 420 -5.61 32.01 3.44
C TYR A 420 -4.53 33.07 3.55
N ARG A 421 -4.40 33.93 2.54
CA ARG A 421 -3.47 35.05 2.56
C ARG A 421 -3.73 36.01 3.72
N SER A 422 -5.00 36.34 3.99
CA SER A 422 -5.39 37.24 5.08
C SER A 422 -4.98 36.71 6.46
N ARG A 423 -4.84 35.39 6.60
CA ARG A 423 -4.38 34.70 7.81
C ARG A 423 -2.87 34.44 7.82
N ASN A 424 -2.14 34.89 6.79
CA ASN A 424 -0.72 34.55 6.54
C ASN A 424 -0.45 33.04 6.55
N GLU A 425 -1.42 32.26 6.07
CA GLU A 425 -1.32 30.80 5.96
C GLU A 425 -0.77 30.40 4.59
N SER A 426 0.18 29.48 4.57
CA SER A 426 0.66 28.83 3.34
C SER A 426 0.24 27.36 3.34
N PRO A 427 -1.05 27.05 3.09
CA PRO A 427 -1.55 25.68 3.16
C PRO A 427 -0.95 24.81 2.05
N VAL A 428 -0.77 23.53 2.38
CA VAL A 428 -0.45 22.48 1.41
C VAL A 428 -1.72 21.69 1.13
N PHE A 429 -2.06 21.58 -0.15
CA PHE A 429 -3.21 20.83 -0.62
C PHE A 429 -2.79 19.55 -1.31
N ARG A 430 -3.59 18.51 -1.13
CA ARG A 430 -3.45 17.23 -1.82
C ARG A 430 -4.49 17.11 -2.92
N PHE A 431 -4.01 16.88 -4.13
CA PHE A 431 -4.80 16.75 -5.34
C PHE A 431 -4.91 15.28 -5.71
N TYR A 432 -6.12 14.79 -5.97
CA TYR A 432 -6.38 13.45 -6.49
C TYR A 432 -7.01 13.56 -7.87
N TYR A 433 -6.48 12.84 -8.85
CA TYR A 433 -7.01 12.86 -10.22
C TYR A 433 -6.58 11.63 -11.03
N LYS A 434 -7.22 11.37 -12.16
CA LYS A 434 -6.81 10.32 -13.13
C LYS A 434 -6.43 10.96 -14.46
N ALA A 435 -5.45 10.40 -15.15
CA ALA A 435 -5.02 10.88 -16.47
C ALA A 435 -5.30 9.86 -17.58
N HIS A 436 -5.45 10.34 -18.81
CA HIS A 436 -5.56 9.51 -20.01
C HIS A 436 -4.32 8.63 -20.21
N ASN A 437 -4.51 7.44 -20.80
CA ASN A 437 -3.51 6.37 -20.93
C ASN A 437 -3.19 5.63 -19.62
N ASP A 438 -4.15 5.57 -18.70
CA ASP A 438 -4.10 4.73 -17.49
C ASP A 438 -2.76 4.82 -16.75
N TRP A 439 -2.34 6.06 -16.49
CA TRP A 439 -1.21 6.32 -15.61
C TRP A 439 -1.50 5.77 -14.22
N GLY A 440 -0.51 5.13 -13.61
CA GLY A 440 -0.58 4.70 -12.24
C GLY A 440 0.77 4.82 -11.55
N VAL A 441 0.74 5.10 -10.26
CA VAL A 441 1.91 5.19 -9.39
C VAL A 441 1.72 4.19 -8.27
N GLN A 442 2.60 3.20 -8.18
CA GLN A 442 2.59 2.17 -7.15
C GLN A 442 3.87 2.25 -6.35
N VAL A 443 3.79 1.92 -5.07
CA VAL A 443 4.96 1.74 -4.20
C VAL A 443 5.17 0.26 -3.88
N GLN A 444 6.43 -0.11 -3.70
CA GLN A 444 6.81 -1.45 -3.24
C GLN A 444 7.82 -1.31 -2.12
N LYS A 445 7.66 -2.13 -1.09
CA LYS A 445 8.54 -2.13 0.08
C LYS A 445 8.80 -3.56 0.55
N ALA A 446 10.06 -3.83 0.88
CA ALA A 446 10.46 -5.05 1.59
C ALA A 446 9.97 -5.01 3.03
N ALA A 447 9.63 -6.17 3.61
CA ALA A 447 9.22 -6.28 5.00
C ALA A 447 10.25 -5.60 5.93
N SER A 448 9.82 -4.84 6.94
CA SER A 448 10.80 -4.17 7.81
C SER A 448 11.68 -5.18 8.56
N LYS A 449 11.16 -6.37 8.81
CA LYS A 449 11.84 -7.45 9.51
C LYS A 449 11.44 -8.79 8.91
N TYR A 450 12.40 -9.71 8.84
CA TYR A 450 12.13 -11.10 8.52
C TYR A 450 12.48 -12.05 9.67
N THR A 451 11.69 -13.11 9.82
CA THR A 451 11.87 -14.19 10.80
C THR A 451 12.20 -15.50 10.11
N MET A 452 13.13 -16.26 10.70
CA MET A 452 13.48 -17.58 10.17
C MET A 452 12.36 -18.57 10.51
N SER A 453 11.86 -19.30 9.53
CA SER A 453 11.01 -20.46 9.79
C SER A 453 11.87 -21.68 10.11
N ILE A 454 11.89 -22.08 11.39
CA ILE A 454 12.76 -23.16 11.92
C ILE A 454 12.03 -24.53 11.99
N GLY A 455 10.69 -24.52 12.07
CA GLY A 455 9.89 -25.75 12.21
C GLY A 455 8.58 -25.79 11.43
N ASN A 456 8.25 -24.71 10.71
CA ASN A 456 7.04 -24.62 9.89
C ASN A 456 7.42 -24.52 8.41
N THR A 457 7.85 -25.64 7.86
CA THR A 457 8.42 -25.70 6.51
C THR A 457 7.39 -26.03 5.43
N SER A 458 6.10 -26.02 5.75
CA SER A 458 5.02 -26.22 4.77
C SER A 458 4.50 -24.92 4.13
N ASN A 459 4.95 -23.74 4.60
CA ASN A 459 4.97 -22.49 3.81
C ASN A 459 5.65 -21.30 4.51
N LEU A 460 6.30 -20.43 3.72
CA LEU A 460 6.80 -19.14 4.19
C LEU A 460 5.72 -18.07 4.10
N GLY A 461 5.45 -17.38 5.21
CA GLY A 461 4.56 -16.23 5.27
C GLY A 461 5.23 -14.93 4.81
N TYR A 462 4.49 -13.83 4.85
CA TYR A 462 5.09 -12.50 4.72
C TYR A 462 6.05 -12.24 5.88
N GLY A 463 7.24 -11.72 5.55
CA GLY A 463 8.25 -11.45 6.56
C GLY A 463 8.88 -12.74 7.10
N ASP A 464 8.77 -13.87 6.42
CA ASP A 464 9.48 -15.09 6.77
C ASP A 464 10.54 -15.45 5.72
N PHE A 465 11.54 -16.20 6.15
CA PHE A 465 12.54 -16.81 5.28
C PHE A 465 12.90 -18.24 5.72
N TYR A 466 13.43 -19.02 4.79
CA TYR A 466 13.93 -20.38 5.02
C TYR A 466 15.39 -20.49 4.57
N LEU A 467 16.20 -21.26 5.30
CA LEU A 467 17.58 -21.56 4.90
C LEU A 467 17.62 -22.91 4.20
N GLY A 468 18.18 -22.95 2.99
CA GLY A 468 18.34 -24.18 2.22
C GLY A 468 19.32 -25.17 2.86
N GLY A 469 19.26 -26.43 2.44
CA GLY A 469 19.97 -27.53 3.08
C GLY A 469 19.30 -28.06 4.35
N GLY A 470 18.15 -27.49 4.75
CA GLY A 470 17.30 -28.00 5.81
C GLY A 470 16.35 -29.12 5.36
N ALA A 471 15.41 -29.49 6.24
CA ALA A 471 14.51 -30.64 6.08
C ALA A 471 13.60 -30.60 4.84
N SER A 472 13.40 -29.43 4.22
CA SER A 472 12.54 -29.25 3.04
C SER A 472 13.30 -29.00 1.74
N GLY A 473 14.60 -29.33 1.75
CA GLY A 473 15.47 -29.25 0.58
C GLY A 473 15.99 -27.83 0.31
N GLY A 474 16.26 -27.56 -0.97
CA GLY A 474 16.91 -26.34 -1.43
C GLY A 474 18.44 -26.41 -1.33
N GLN A 475 19.12 -25.51 -2.04
CA GLN A 475 20.58 -25.43 -2.02
C GLN A 475 21.09 -24.90 -0.68
N ALA A 476 22.12 -25.55 -0.13
CA ALA A 476 22.65 -25.23 1.19
C ALA A 476 23.20 -23.80 1.33
N THR A 477 23.48 -23.11 0.22
CA THR A 477 23.97 -21.72 0.20
C THR A 477 22.86 -20.68 0.10
N ARG A 478 21.61 -21.10 -0.11
CA ARG A 478 20.51 -20.18 -0.45
C ARG A 478 19.59 -19.90 0.72
N MET A 479 19.08 -18.68 0.76
CA MET A 479 18.01 -18.26 1.65
C MET A 479 16.78 -17.94 0.82
N TYR A 480 15.68 -18.63 1.11
CA TYR A 480 14.45 -18.61 0.32
C TYR A 480 13.41 -17.67 0.91
N PHE A 481 12.67 -17.03 0.02
CA PHE A 481 11.60 -16.09 0.30
C PHE A 481 10.38 -16.35 -0.61
N PRO A 482 9.18 -15.95 -0.19
CA PRO A 482 8.01 -15.91 -1.05
C PRO A 482 8.22 -15.09 -2.33
N LEU A 483 7.52 -15.43 -3.42
CA LEU A 483 7.67 -14.75 -4.72
C LEU A 483 7.39 -13.24 -4.67
N MET A 484 6.55 -12.79 -3.75
CA MET A 484 6.28 -11.36 -3.51
C MET A 484 7.49 -10.57 -3.00
N GLU A 485 8.59 -11.23 -2.64
CA GLU A 485 9.86 -10.59 -2.26
C GLU A 485 10.86 -10.51 -3.41
N ALA A 486 10.52 -11.03 -4.60
CA ALA A 486 11.42 -11.06 -5.76
C ALA A 486 11.94 -9.66 -6.13
N GLY A 487 13.25 -9.55 -6.33
CA GLY A 487 13.93 -8.32 -6.72
C GLY A 487 14.10 -7.26 -5.62
N LYS A 488 13.60 -7.51 -4.41
CA LYS A 488 13.81 -6.65 -3.23
C LYS A 488 15.20 -6.84 -2.62
N SER A 489 15.60 -5.93 -1.74
CA SER A 489 16.90 -5.98 -1.05
C SER A 489 16.72 -6.11 0.45
N VAL A 490 17.57 -6.92 1.07
CA VAL A 490 17.60 -7.18 2.51
C VAL A 490 19.00 -6.95 3.07
N SER A 491 19.09 -6.48 4.31
CA SER A 491 20.31 -6.52 5.11
C SER A 491 20.26 -7.72 6.04
N ILE A 492 21.43 -8.29 6.30
CA ILE A 492 21.62 -9.36 7.27
C ILE A 492 22.68 -8.89 8.26
N ARG A 493 22.28 -8.68 9.51
CA ARG A 493 23.17 -8.16 10.56
C ARG A 493 24.26 -9.16 10.94
N GLU A 494 23.93 -10.43 11.10
CA GLU A 494 24.87 -11.48 11.44
C GLU A 494 24.49 -12.78 10.73
N LEU A 495 25.47 -13.44 10.12
CA LEU A 495 25.32 -14.75 9.52
C LEU A 495 26.53 -15.66 9.77
N TRP A 496 26.27 -16.96 9.85
CA TRP A 496 27.26 -18.02 10.04
C TRP A 496 27.15 -19.05 8.91
N TYR A 497 28.28 -19.41 8.31
CA TYR A 497 28.33 -20.31 7.16
C TYR A 497 29.62 -21.12 7.12
N TYR A 498 29.60 -22.24 6.41
CA TYR A 498 30.77 -23.01 6.06
C TYR A 498 31.35 -22.53 4.74
N SER A 499 32.67 -22.41 4.73
CA SER A 499 33.42 -22.03 3.54
C SER A 499 34.50 -23.08 3.26
N LEU A 500 34.57 -23.53 2.00
CA LEU A 500 35.55 -24.48 1.52
C LEU A 500 36.74 -23.74 0.92
N ASN A 501 37.93 -24.03 1.44
CA ASN A 501 39.15 -23.62 0.80
C ASN A 501 39.48 -24.56 -0.37
N SER A 502 39.44 -24.06 -1.60
CA SER A 502 39.64 -24.88 -2.80
C SER A 502 41.07 -25.39 -2.99
N LEU A 503 42.06 -24.76 -2.34
CA LEU A 503 43.48 -25.15 -2.42
C LEU A 503 43.84 -26.21 -1.36
N THR A 504 43.29 -26.08 -0.15
CA THR A 504 43.61 -26.98 0.97
C THR A 504 42.52 -28.02 1.22
N ASN A 505 41.42 -27.96 0.48
CA ASN A 505 40.21 -28.77 0.66
C ASN A 505 39.71 -28.79 2.12
N THR A 506 39.84 -27.65 2.80
CA THR A 506 39.51 -27.51 4.22
C THR A 506 38.21 -26.72 4.37
N VAL A 507 37.27 -27.25 5.15
CA VAL A 507 36.03 -26.55 5.50
C VAL A 507 36.26 -25.74 6.77
N THR A 508 35.91 -24.47 6.75
CA THR A 508 36.05 -23.56 7.90
C THR A 508 34.72 -22.88 8.21
N LEU A 509 34.42 -22.74 9.50
CA LEU A 509 33.29 -21.95 9.96
C LEU A 509 33.65 -20.46 9.85
N ARG A 510 32.80 -19.70 9.15
CA ARG A 510 32.93 -18.26 8.94
C ARG A 510 31.76 -17.52 9.56
N LYS A 511 32.06 -16.30 10.02
CA LYS A 511 31.07 -15.32 10.46
C LYS A 511 31.17 -14.10 9.55
N ALA A 512 30.03 -13.61 9.07
CA ALA A 512 29.94 -12.30 8.44
C ALA A 512 28.89 -11.43 9.14
N THR A 513 29.07 -10.12 9.05
CA THR A 513 28.19 -9.13 9.68
C THR A 513 27.86 -8.02 8.70
N ASN A 514 26.65 -7.47 8.79
CA ASN A 514 26.16 -6.34 8.01
C ASN A 514 26.29 -6.55 6.48
N GLY A 515 25.86 -7.71 5.99
CA GLY A 515 25.79 -7.99 4.55
C GLY A 515 24.52 -7.43 3.93
N THR A 516 24.59 -6.95 2.69
CA THR A 516 23.41 -6.55 1.90
C THR A 516 23.26 -7.47 0.71
N TYR A 517 22.05 -7.96 0.49
CA TYR A 517 21.75 -8.93 -0.54
C TYR A 517 20.55 -8.48 -1.36
N ARG A 518 20.52 -8.87 -2.63
CA ARG A 518 19.36 -8.70 -3.52
C ARG A 518 18.72 -10.06 -3.73
N ILE A 519 17.42 -10.13 -3.49
CA ILE A 519 16.62 -11.32 -3.74
C ILE A 519 16.45 -11.47 -5.26
N ASN A 520 16.60 -12.69 -5.76
CA ASN A 520 16.46 -13.01 -7.18
C ASN A 520 15.13 -12.45 -7.73
N ALA A 521 15.22 -11.75 -8.85
CA ALA A 521 14.08 -11.17 -9.55
C ALA A 521 13.69 -11.96 -10.81
N ASP A 522 14.56 -12.86 -11.27
CA ASP A 522 14.40 -13.60 -12.52
C ASP A 522 13.49 -14.81 -12.30
N PRO A 523 12.30 -14.86 -12.93
CA PRO A 523 11.39 -15.98 -12.81
C PRO A 523 11.97 -17.32 -13.29
N SER A 524 12.94 -17.29 -14.22
CA SER A 524 13.61 -18.51 -14.69
C SER A 524 14.51 -19.16 -13.64
N GLY A 525 14.95 -18.36 -12.65
CA GLY A 525 15.75 -18.83 -11.52
C GLY A 525 14.92 -19.22 -10.29
N PHE A 526 13.59 -19.11 -10.32
CA PHE A 526 12.76 -19.53 -9.19
C PHE A 526 12.82 -21.05 -9.00
N GLU A 527 12.78 -21.47 -7.74
CA GLU A 527 12.86 -22.88 -7.38
C GLU A 527 11.58 -23.34 -6.69
N SER A 528 11.15 -24.55 -6.97
CA SER A 528 10.03 -25.17 -6.24
C SER A 528 10.59 -26.02 -5.11
N LEU A 529 10.22 -25.66 -3.88
CA LEU A 529 10.49 -26.45 -2.68
C LEU A 529 9.24 -27.23 -2.29
N GLY A 530 9.33 -28.06 -1.25
CA GLY A 530 8.20 -28.89 -0.76
C GLY A 530 6.94 -28.13 -0.35
N PHE A 531 6.96 -26.80 -0.39
CA PHE A 531 5.89 -25.90 0.00
C PHE A 531 5.49 -24.84 -1.06
N GLY A 532 6.02 -24.96 -2.29
CA GLY A 532 5.66 -24.10 -3.42
C GLY A 532 6.84 -23.40 -4.10
N PRO A 533 6.56 -22.55 -5.10
CA PRO A 533 7.58 -21.77 -5.79
C PRO A 533 8.14 -20.66 -4.89
N MET A 534 9.46 -20.51 -4.88
CA MET A 534 10.19 -19.57 -4.05
C MET A 534 11.24 -18.85 -4.88
N THR A 535 11.52 -17.61 -4.45
CA THR A 535 12.72 -16.90 -4.87
C THR A 535 13.77 -17.02 -3.77
N TRP A 536 15.01 -16.61 -4.04
CA TRP A 536 16.12 -16.79 -3.14
C TRP A 536 17.17 -15.70 -3.29
N LEU A 537 18.02 -15.58 -2.28
CA LEU A 537 19.34 -14.98 -2.39
C LEU A 537 20.39 -16.06 -2.14
N ASP A 538 21.60 -15.87 -2.64
CA ASP A 538 22.70 -16.82 -2.47
C ASP A 538 23.81 -16.22 -1.60
N LEU A 539 24.32 -17.00 -0.65
CA LEU A 539 25.51 -16.63 0.11
C LEU A 539 26.70 -16.35 -0.80
N GLN A 540 26.81 -17.09 -1.89
CA GLN A 540 27.93 -16.97 -2.83
C GLN A 540 27.99 -15.60 -3.51
N ASP A 541 26.89 -14.84 -3.55
CA ASP A 541 26.86 -13.49 -4.12
C ASP A 541 27.87 -12.55 -3.43
N ASN A 542 28.07 -12.74 -2.13
CA ASN A 542 28.97 -11.90 -1.30
C ASN A 542 30.12 -12.69 -0.65
N HIS A 543 30.04 -14.02 -0.65
CA HIS A 543 30.98 -14.90 0.05
C HIS A 543 31.57 -15.95 -0.89
N HIS A 544 32.02 -15.48 -2.05
CA HIS A 544 32.77 -16.28 -3.03
C HIS A 544 34.07 -15.58 -3.39
N SER A 545 35.15 -16.36 -3.41
CA SER A 545 36.45 -15.98 -3.94
C SER A 545 37.09 -17.18 -4.64
N VAL A 546 38.22 -16.96 -5.32
CA VAL A 546 38.95 -18.03 -6.03
C VAL A 546 39.34 -19.16 -5.08
N THR A 547 39.72 -18.82 -3.85
CA THR A 547 40.26 -19.78 -2.87
C THR A 547 39.29 -20.15 -1.76
N ASP A 548 38.28 -19.34 -1.48
CA ASP A 548 37.34 -19.53 -0.37
C ASP A 548 35.89 -19.39 -0.89
N GLN A 549 35.13 -20.47 -0.83
CA GLN A 549 33.77 -20.54 -1.39
C GLN A 549 32.77 -20.94 -0.32
N ALA A 550 31.74 -20.11 -0.09
CA ALA A 550 30.62 -20.51 0.74
C ALA A 550 29.96 -21.78 0.19
N VAL A 551 29.87 -22.82 1.03
CA VAL A 551 29.30 -24.13 0.68
C VAL A 551 27.99 -24.42 1.41
N GLY A 552 27.69 -23.70 2.49
CA GLY A 552 26.35 -23.71 3.06
C GLY A 552 26.21 -23.04 4.43
N TRP A 553 24.97 -22.89 4.88
CA TRP A 553 24.63 -22.37 6.20
C TRP A 553 25.10 -23.30 7.33
N ALA A 554 25.55 -22.73 8.45
CA ALA A 554 26.04 -23.49 9.61
C ALA A 554 24.89 -23.98 10.54
N LEU A 555 23.95 -24.77 10.00
CA LEU A 555 22.71 -25.21 10.66
C LEU A 555 22.89 -26.12 11.88
N ASP A 556 24.03 -26.79 11.98
CA ASP A 556 24.39 -27.74 13.03
C ASP A 556 25.00 -27.08 14.28
N GLN A 557 25.27 -25.77 14.22
CA GLN A 557 25.89 -25.05 15.31
C GLN A 557 24.85 -24.63 16.38
N PRO A 558 25.22 -24.57 17.67
CA PRO A 558 24.33 -24.11 18.74
C PRO A 558 24.04 -22.60 18.69
N VAL A 559 24.39 -21.92 17.59
CA VAL A 559 24.17 -20.50 17.37
C VAL A 559 23.00 -20.28 16.42
N VAL A 560 22.32 -19.15 16.56
CA VAL A 560 21.32 -18.75 15.57
C VAL A 560 22.07 -18.34 14.30
N VAL A 561 21.94 -19.17 13.25
CA VAL A 561 22.72 -19.08 12.02
C VAL A 561 22.60 -17.74 11.33
N VAL A 562 21.40 -17.15 11.34
CA VAL A 562 21.12 -15.84 10.75
C VAL A 562 20.33 -14.99 11.74
N ARG A 563 20.79 -13.76 11.98
CA ARG A 563 20.14 -12.79 12.86
C ARG A 563 19.99 -11.43 12.20
N GLY A 564 18.86 -10.78 12.49
CA GLY A 564 18.60 -9.40 12.08
C GLY A 564 18.52 -9.26 10.57
N VAL A 565 17.58 -10.00 9.96
CA VAL A 565 17.24 -9.84 8.54
C VAL A 565 16.20 -8.74 8.42
N GLU A 566 16.54 -7.67 7.71
CA GLU A 566 15.70 -6.47 7.58
C GLU A 566 15.56 -6.06 6.11
N GLY A 567 14.38 -5.65 5.70
CA GLY A 567 14.14 -5.17 4.33
C GLY A 567 14.61 -3.73 4.14
N LEU A 568 15.46 -3.53 3.14
CA LEU A 568 16.04 -2.22 2.82
C LEU A 568 15.32 -1.53 1.66
N SER A 569 14.87 -2.29 0.66
CA SER A 569 14.41 -1.70 -0.59
C SER A 569 13.06 -1.01 -0.48
N PHE A 570 13.00 0.19 -1.05
CA PHE A 570 11.79 0.92 -1.34
C PHE A 570 11.81 1.33 -2.81
N LYS A 571 10.72 1.04 -3.53
CA LYS A 571 10.57 1.35 -4.95
C LYS A 571 9.32 2.17 -5.18
N VAL A 572 9.44 3.19 -6.01
CA VAL A 572 8.30 3.82 -6.67
C VAL A 572 8.29 3.39 -8.12
N ARG A 573 7.16 2.84 -8.54
CA ARG A 573 6.89 2.42 -9.91
C ARG A 573 5.84 3.31 -10.52
N VAL A 574 6.14 3.86 -11.69
CA VAL A 574 5.16 4.56 -12.52
C VAL A 574 4.91 3.74 -13.77
N VAL A 575 3.64 3.38 -13.99
CA VAL A 575 3.21 2.67 -15.20
C VAL A 575 2.24 3.53 -16.00
N TRP A 576 2.23 3.31 -17.30
CA TRP A 576 1.24 3.92 -18.18
C TRP A 576 1.05 3.07 -19.43
N ASN A 577 -0.10 3.22 -20.07
CA ASN A 577 -0.40 2.60 -21.33
C ASN A 577 0.32 3.34 -22.46
N GLY A 578 1.20 2.65 -23.18
CA GLY A 578 1.93 3.20 -24.34
C GLY A 578 1.17 3.06 -25.66
N GLY A 579 -0.08 2.58 -25.64
CA GLY A 579 -0.92 2.27 -26.80
C GLY A 579 -1.26 0.78 -26.91
N SER A 580 -2.17 0.44 -27.82
CA SER A 580 -2.54 -0.94 -28.14
C SER A 580 -1.83 -1.44 -29.42
N SER A 581 -1.41 -2.70 -29.42
CA SER A 581 -1.05 -3.42 -30.65
C SER A 581 -2.09 -4.51 -30.89
N VAL A 582 -2.73 -4.50 -32.07
CA VAL A 582 -3.63 -5.58 -32.45
C VAL A 582 -2.81 -6.68 -33.11
N THR A 583 -2.74 -7.84 -32.47
CA THR A 583 -2.19 -9.05 -33.11
C THR A 583 -3.37 -9.90 -33.54
N ARG A 584 -3.51 -10.13 -34.84
CA ARG A 584 -4.57 -10.98 -35.39
C ARG A 584 -4.14 -12.43 -35.22
N SER A 585 -4.84 -13.18 -34.38
CA SER A 585 -4.62 -14.63 -34.21
C SER A 585 -5.91 -15.36 -34.50
N GLY A 586 -5.87 -16.31 -35.44
CA GLY A 586 -6.89 -17.35 -35.62
C GLY A 586 -8.36 -16.90 -35.62
N GLY A 587 -8.69 -15.76 -36.22
CA GLY A 587 -10.08 -15.28 -36.35
C GLY A 587 -10.54 -14.22 -35.32
N ALA A 588 -9.73 -13.88 -34.32
CA ALA A 588 -10.01 -12.79 -33.38
C ALA A 588 -8.90 -11.72 -33.39
N ASN A 589 -9.30 -10.46 -33.27
CA ASN A 589 -8.38 -9.37 -32.99
C ASN A 589 -8.02 -9.40 -31.50
N VAL A 590 -6.80 -9.78 -31.16
CA VAL A 590 -6.30 -9.67 -29.78
C VAL A 590 -5.60 -8.31 -29.66
N SER A 591 -6.24 -7.37 -28.98
CA SER A 591 -5.60 -6.09 -28.63
C SER A 591 -4.69 -6.30 -27.41
N ASN A 592 -3.38 -6.33 -27.63
CA ASN A 592 -2.40 -6.33 -26.56
C ASN A 592 -2.13 -4.89 -26.13
N LEU A 593 -2.47 -4.55 -24.89
CA LEU A 593 -2.10 -3.27 -24.27
C LEU A 593 -0.60 -3.27 -23.99
N ARG A 594 0.12 -2.26 -24.50
CA ARG A 594 1.56 -2.14 -24.28
C ARG A 594 1.81 -1.29 -23.04
N TRP A 595 1.97 -1.95 -21.91
CA TRP A 595 2.39 -1.29 -20.67
C TRP A 595 3.84 -0.80 -20.76
N ARG A 596 4.06 0.42 -20.28
CA ARG A 596 5.38 0.99 -20.05
C ARG A 596 5.57 1.20 -18.55
N ARG A 597 6.82 1.16 -18.09
CA ARG A 597 7.17 1.39 -16.70
C ARG A 597 8.41 2.25 -16.55
N ASN A 598 8.49 2.96 -15.44
CA ASN A 598 9.67 3.62 -14.92
C ASN A 598 9.75 3.34 -13.41
N ASP A 599 10.84 2.72 -12.99
CA ASP A 599 11.05 2.32 -11.59
C ASP A 599 12.17 3.18 -11.01
N LEU A 600 11.96 3.70 -9.80
CA LEU A 600 12.97 4.41 -9.01
C LEU A 600 13.13 3.70 -7.66
N ASP A 601 14.33 3.19 -7.44
CA ASP A 601 14.69 2.38 -6.26
C ASP A 601 15.56 3.18 -5.29
N THR A 602 15.36 2.96 -4.00
CA THR A 602 16.25 3.46 -2.93
C THR A 602 16.27 2.50 -1.76
N PHE A 603 17.20 2.73 -0.83
CA PHE A 603 17.18 2.11 0.49
C PHE A 603 16.48 3.03 1.47
N LEU A 604 15.34 2.59 1.97
CA LEU A 604 14.54 3.33 2.95
C LEU A 604 14.00 2.38 4.02
N THR A 605 14.65 2.43 5.16
CA THR A 605 14.21 1.79 6.39
C THR A 605 13.46 2.78 7.26
N ARG A 606 12.58 2.26 8.12
CA ARG A 606 11.99 3.09 9.17
C ARG A 606 13.11 3.44 10.16
N SER A 607 13.28 4.72 10.47
CA SER A 607 14.18 5.12 11.56
C SER A 607 13.64 4.55 12.87
N SER A 608 14.41 3.70 13.55
CA SER A 608 14.08 3.26 14.90
C SER A 608 14.10 4.49 15.82
N ASN A 609 12.95 4.83 16.39
CA ASN A 609 12.87 5.74 17.53
C ASN A 609 13.15 4.97 18.82
#